data_AF-A0AAC8Q5T4-F1
#
_entry.id   AF-A0AAC8Q5T4-F1
#
_cell.length_a   1.000
_cell.length_b   1.000
_cell.length_c   1.000
_cell.angle_alpha   90.00
_cell.angle_beta   90.00
_cell.angle_gamma   90.00
#
_symmetry.space_group_name_H-M   'P 1'
#
loop_
_entity.id
_entity.type
_entity.pdbx_description
1 polymer ?
#
loop_
_entity_poly.entity_id
_entity_poly.type
_entity_poly.pdbx_seq_one_letter_code
_entity_poly.pdbx_strand_id
1 'polypeptide(L)' 'MAARLPSGVEWSERELNELLKALHTFGDWALLRRDLYDARLLDRSLDGRRYWKVPKA' A
#
# COMPACT_ATOMS: atom_id res chain seq x y z
N MET A 1 -6.34 -8.52 3.21
CA MET A 1 -4.89 -8.28 3.07
C MET A 1 -4.42 -6.95 3.69
N ALA A 2 -5.07 -5.81 3.44
CA ALA A 2 -4.66 -4.51 4.02
C ALA A 2 -4.70 -4.40 5.55
N ALA A 3 -5.38 -5.33 6.25
CA ALA A 3 -5.49 -5.33 7.71
C ALA A 3 -4.14 -5.55 8.43
N ARG A 4 -3.18 -6.24 7.80
CA ARG A 4 -1.84 -6.52 8.38
C ARG A 4 -0.84 -5.38 8.25
N LEU A 5 -1.16 -4.33 7.50
CA LEU A 5 -0.32 -3.15 7.37
C LEU A 5 -0.35 -2.34 8.68
N PRO A 6 0.81 -2.08 9.32
CA PRO A 6 0.87 -1.24 10.51
C PRO A 6 0.35 0.17 10.21
N SER A 7 -0.63 0.64 10.97
CA SER A 7 -1.11 2.02 10.85
C SER A 7 -0.06 3.00 11.39
N GLY A 8 0.04 4.19 10.80
CA GLY A 8 0.96 5.26 11.27
C GLY A 8 2.41 5.12 10.79
N VAL A 9 2.68 4.22 9.83
CA VAL A 9 3.98 4.12 9.16
C VAL A 9 3.84 4.60 7.72
N GLU A 10 4.78 5.45 7.30
CA GLU A 10 4.99 5.77 5.89
C GLU A 10 6.00 4.77 5.29
N TRP A 11 5.63 4.15 4.18
CA TRP A 11 6.54 3.30 3.40
C TRP A 11 6.96 4.01 2.13
N SER A 12 8.19 3.78 1.72
CA SER A 12 8.57 4.06 0.33
C SER A 12 7.84 3.12 -0.63
N GLU A 13 7.74 3.51 -1.90
CA GLU A 13 7.21 2.65 -2.96
C GLU A 13 7.91 1.28 -2.99
N ARG A 14 9.24 1.24 -2.77
CA ARG A 14 10.01 -0.01 -2.79
C ARG A 14 9.62 -0.92 -1.63
N GLU A 15 9.55 -0.37 -0.41
CA GLU A 15 9.15 -1.13 0.77
C GLU A 15 7.72 -1.65 0.65
N LEU A 16 6.79 -0.80 0.18
CA LEU A 16 5.42 -1.21 -0.04
C LEU A 16 5.34 -2.32 -1.10
N ASN A 17 6.08 -2.19 -2.20
CA ASN A 17 6.11 -3.21 -3.25
C ASN A 17 6.58 -4.57 -2.72
N GLU A 18 7.67 -4.61 -1.93
CA GLU A 18 8.16 -5.86 -1.33
C GLU A 18 7.14 -6.45 -0.35
N LEU A 19 6.48 -5.60 0.42
CA LEU A 19 5.46 -6.04 1.36
C LEU A 19 4.21 -6.56 0.65
N LEU A 20 3.79 -5.92 -0.46
CA LEU A 20 2.70 -6.41 -1.31
C LEU A 20 3.06 -7.75 -1.95
N LYS A 21 4.28 -7.90 -2.50
CA LYS A 21 4.79 -9.16 -3.03
C LYS A 21 4.77 -10.28 -2.00
N ALA A 22 5.15 -10.00 -0.75
CA ALA A 22 5.13 -10.99 0.32
C ALA A 22 3.71 -11.33 0.81
N LEU A 23 2.79 -10.37 0.76
CA LEU A 23 1.42 -10.54 1.26
C LEU A 23 0.46 -11.14 0.23
N HIS A 24 0.82 -11.16 -1.06
CA HIS A 24 -0.07 -11.60 -2.13
C HIS A 24 0.53 -12.72 -3.00
N THR A 25 -0.34 -13.52 -3.61
CA THR A 25 0.01 -14.49 -4.66
C THR A 25 -0.61 -14.11 -6.01
N PHE A 26 -1.22 -12.92 -6.09
CA PHE A 26 -1.98 -12.45 -7.25
C PHE A 26 -1.10 -12.13 -8.47
N GLY A 27 0.22 -12.02 -8.30
CA GLY A 27 1.19 -11.92 -9.39
C GLY A 27 1.43 -10.50 -9.92
N ASP A 28 0.48 -9.58 -9.74
CA ASP A 28 0.66 -8.16 -10.06
C ASP A 28 0.49 -7.25 -8.82
N TRP A 29 1.62 -6.92 -8.19
CA TRP A 29 1.64 -6.06 -7.00
C TRP A 29 1.40 -4.59 -7.34
N ALA A 30 1.64 -4.18 -8.59
CA ALA A 30 1.44 -2.80 -9.04
C ALA A 30 -0.05 -2.50 -9.21
N LEU A 31 -0.82 -3.44 -9.77
CA LEU A 31 -2.28 -3.35 -9.82
C LEU A 31 -2.86 -3.35 -8.41
N LEU A 32 -2.40 -4.26 -7.53
CA LEU A 32 -2.87 -4.31 -6.14
C LEU A 32 -2.62 -2.99 -5.40
N ARG A 33 -1.46 -2.35 -5.62
CA ARG A 33 -1.15 -1.03 -5.02
C ARG A 33 -2.12 0.06 -5.47
N ARG A 34 -2.53 0.05 -6.75
CA ARG A 34 -3.52 1.00 -7.29
C ARG A 34 -4.90 0.73 -6.74
N ASP A 35 -5.35 -0.53 -6.72
CA ASP A 35 -6.64 -0.90 -6.14
C ASP A 35 -6.74 -0.50 -4.67
N LEU A 36 -5.67 -0.66 -3.89
CA LEU A 36 -5.63 -0.23 -2.48
C LEU A 36 -5.73 1.28 -2.31
N TYR A 37 -5.17 2.04 -3.25
CA TYR A 37 -5.29 3.49 -3.29
C TYR A 37 -6.70 3.92 -3.70
N ASP A 38 -7.24 3.33 -4.77
CA ASP A 38 -8.57 3.61 -5.29
C ASP A 38 -9.67 3.24 -4.28
N ALA A 39 -9.47 2.17 -3.53
CA ALA A 39 -10.33 1.75 -2.42
C ALA A 39 -10.17 2.60 -1.15
N ARG A 40 -9.36 3.68 -1.16
CA ARG A 40 -9.08 4.57 -0.02
C ARG A 40 -8.54 3.82 1.21
N LEU A 41 -7.83 2.71 0.99
CA LEU A 41 -7.18 1.95 2.06
C LEU A 41 -5.73 2.40 2.27
N LEU A 42 -5.09 2.85 1.19
CA LEU A 42 -3.80 3.50 1.18
C LEU A 42 -3.94 4.91 0.60
N ASP A 43 -3.10 5.82 1.05
CA ASP A 43 -2.86 7.11 0.42
C ASP A 43 -1.39 7.19 0.01
N ARG A 44 -1.05 8.20 -0.81
CA ARG A 44 0.30 8.37 -1.35
C ARG A 44 0.70 9.84 -1.42
N SER A 45 2.00 10.07 -1.38
CA SER A 45 2.57 11.41 -1.61
C SER A 45 2.34 11.86 -3.05
N LEU A 46 2.33 13.17 -3.28
CA LEU A 46 2.11 13.77 -4.61
C LEU A 46 3.15 13.32 -5.65
N ASP A 47 4.38 13.06 -5.21
CA ASP A 47 5.46 12.51 -6.04
C ASP A 47 5.37 10.97 -6.20
N GLY A 48 4.41 10.32 -5.55
CA GLY A 48 4.13 8.88 -5.65
C GLY A 48 5.18 7.99 -4.99
N ARG A 49 6.14 8.56 -4.27
CA ARG A 49 7.27 7.82 -3.67
C ARG A 49 6.97 7.26 -2.29
N ARG A 50 5.98 7.81 -1.60
CA ARG A 50 5.59 7.38 -0.25
C ARG A 50 4.13 6.97 -0.23
N TYR A 51 3.83 5.99 0.61
CA TYR A 51 2.51 5.45 0.83
C TYR A 51 2.27 5.28 2.32
N TRP A 52 1.03 5.47 2.77
CA TRP A 52 0.62 5.21 4.15
C TRP A 52 -0.80 4.67 4.19
N LYS A 53 -1.13 3.98 5.28
CA LYS A 53 -2.48 3.47 5.50
C LYS A 53 -3.40 4.62 5.91
N VAL A 54 -4.55 4.73 5.24
CA VAL A 54 -5.58 5.71 5.62
C VAL A 54 -6.13 5.31 7.00
N PRO A 55 -6.14 6.21 7.98
CA PRO A 55 -6.79 5.96 9.27
C PRO A 55 -8.26 5.64 9.01
N LYS A 56 -8.72 4.48 9.45
CA LYS A 56 -10.14 4.16 9.43
C LYS A 56 -10.78 4.97 10.57
N ALA A 57 -11.61 5.95 10.23
CA ALA A 57 -12.44 6.67 11.19
C ALA A 57 -13.44 5.72 11.87
#